data_AF-A0A0C3G8E7-F1
#
_entry.id   AF-A0A0C3G8E7-F1
#
_cell.length_a   1.000
_cell.length_b   1.000
_cell.length_c   1.000
_cell.angle_alpha   90.00
_cell.angle_beta   90.00
_cell.angle_gamma   90.00
#
_symmetry.space_group_name_H-M   'P 1'
#
loop_
_entity.id
_entity.type
_entity.pdbx_description
1 polymer ?
#
loop_
_entity_poly.entity_id
_entity_poly.type
_entity_poly.pdbx_seq_one_letter_code
_entity_poly.pdbx_strand_id
1 'polypeptide(L)'
;MSSDVLSHFGALDELIQIIYKGVKHFVLLSNIDNVSWTIHLGLQGPEGRWWRGRWLEKDILHLTVCLFLSQYALTRPLKAYQGSKASEVILEGFADKLADIIVKGQLSIGNWSSERDAKINISVQANYY
;
A
#
# COMPACT_ATOMS: atom_id res chain seq x y z
N MET A 1 5.27 3.53 -26.05
CA MET A 1 5.77 3.86 -24.71
C MET A 1 4.74 3.40 -23.70
N SER A 2 4.88 2.18 -23.16
CA SER A 2 4.12 1.78 -21.98
C SER A 2 4.61 2.69 -20.86
N SER A 3 3.73 3.51 -20.31
CA SER A 3 4.03 4.24 -19.09
C SER A 3 4.02 3.17 -18.00
N ASP A 4 5.19 2.73 -17.56
CA ASP A 4 5.28 1.69 -16.53
C ASP A 4 4.59 2.21 -15.28
N VAL A 5 3.47 1.62 -14.90
CA VAL A 5 2.63 2.10 -13.78
C VAL A 5 3.45 2.31 -12.51
N LEU A 6 4.44 1.44 -12.28
CA LEU A 6 5.37 1.49 -11.16
C LEU A 6 6.28 2.72 -11.15
N SER A 7 6.58 3.33 -12.30
CA SER A 7 7.41 4.55 -12.34
C SER A 7 6.75 5.73 -11.63
N HIS A 8 5.41 5.74 -11.55
CA HIS A 8 4.64 6.78 -10.85
C HIS A 8 4.60 6.57 -9.33
N PHE A 9 5.08 5.42 -8.84
CA PHE A 9 5.05 5.07 -7.43
C PHE A 9 6.37 5.41 -6.72
N GLY A 10 7.30 6.11 -7.38
CA GLY A 10 8.62 6.43 -6.82
C GLY A 10 8.59 7.12 -5.44
N ALA A 11 7.53 7.86 -5.10
CA ALA A 11 7.36 8.45 -3.76
C ALA A 11 7.27 7.41 -2.63
N LEU A 12 6.94 6.16 -2.96
CA LEU A 12 6.86 5.04 -2.04
C LEU A 12 8.14 4.20 -2.04
N ASP A 13 9.10 4.46 -2.93
CA ASP A 13 10.35 3.71 -2.95
C ASP A 13 11.26 4.13 -1.81
N GLU A 14 11.98 3.15 -1.25
CA GLU A 14 12.84 3.28 -0.07
C GLU A 14 12.17 3.92 1.16
N LEU A 15 10.84 3.99 1.19
CA LEU A 15 10.10 4.62 2.27
C LEU A 15 10.15 3.74 3.52
N ILE A 16 10.66 4.31 4.62
CA ILE A 16 10.78 3.64 5.91
C ILE A 16 9.90 4.35 6.92
N GLN A 17 9.08 3.58 7.65
CA GLN A 17 8.24 4.11 8.71
C GLN A 17 8.29 3.23 9.96
N ILE A 18 8.37 3.84 11.13
CA ILE A 18 8.23 3.15 12.41
C ILE A 18 6.80 3.39 12.93
N ILE A 19 6.11 2.31 13.27
CA ILE A 19 4.72 2.31 13.74
C ILE A 19 4.68 1.79 15.17
N TYR A 20 4.14 2.59 16.08
CA TYR A 20 3.98 2.23 17.49
C TYR A 20 2.55 1.75 17.74
N LYS A 21 2.40 0.56 18.33
CA LYS A 21 1.11 0.04 18.80
C LYS A 21 1.24 -0.44 20.25
N GLY A 22 0.95 0.46 21.18
CA GLY A 22 1.23 0.24 22.60
C GLY A 22 2.72 0.08 22.83
N VAL A 23 3.13 -1.05 23.43
CA VAL A 23 4.55 -1.39 23.68
C VAL A 23 5.24 -2.10 22.51
N LYS A 24 4.51 -2.37 21.43
CA LYS A 24 5.04 -3.08 20.25
C LYS A 24 5.48 -2.06 19.20
N HIS A 25 6.65 -2.28 18.64
CA HIS A 25 7.21 -1.45 17.56
C HIS A 25 7.25 -2.25 16.27
N PHE A 26 6.74 -1.65 15.21
CA PHE A 26 6.79 -2.20 13.87
C PHE A 26 7.63 -1.32 12.98
N VAL A 27 8.40 -1.93 12.09
CA VAL A 27 9.18 -1.26 11.06
C VAL A 27 8.57 -1.63 9.71
N LEU A 28 8.11 -0.64 8.97
CA LEU A 28 7.65 -0.77 7.60
C LEU A 28 8.77 -0.31 6.66
N LEU A 29 9.12 -1.16 5.71
CA LEU A 29 10.06 -0.87 4.62
C LEU A 29 9.31 -1.06 3.30
N SER A 30 9.24 0.00 2.51
CA SER A 30 8.69 -0.02 1.18
C SER A 30 9.82 -0.05 0.15
N ASN A 31 9.64 -0.83 -0.91
CA ASN A 31 10.59 -0.95 -2.00
C ASN A 31 9.83 -1.16 -3.31
N ILE A 32 10.25 -0.46 -4.36
CA ILE A 32 9.70 -0.60 -5.70
C ILE A 32 10.82 -1.01 -6.64
N ASP A 33 10.59 -2.11 -7.35
CA ASP A 33 11.41 -2.52 -8.48
C ASP A 33 10.61 -2.36 -9.79
N ASN A 34 11.22 -2.75 -10.91
CA ASN A 34 10.58 -2.66 -12.23
C ASN A 34 9.40 -3.63 -12.43
N VAL A 35 9.11 -4.51 -11.46
CA VAL A 35 8.15 -5.61 -11.59
C VAL A 35 7.04 -5.51 -10.53
N SER A 36 7.34 -4.99 -9.35
CA SER A 36 6.49 -5.04 -8.19
C SER A 36 6.81 -3.99 -7.14
N TRP A 37 5.76 -3.59 -6.44
CA TRP A 37 5.87 -2.89 -5.17
C TRP A 37 5.85 -3.91 -4.03
N THR A 38 6.84 -3.84 -3.15
CA THR A 38 7.00 -4.73 -2.00
C THR A 38 7.02 -3.94 -0.70
N ILE A 39 6.19 -4.36 0.26
CA ILE A 39 6.24 -3.86 1.64
C ILE A 39 6.73 -4.98 2.54
N HIS A 40 7.78 -4.71 3.31
CA HIS A 40 8.20 -5.53 4.43
C HIS A 40 7.72 -4.88 5.72
N LEU A 41 7.15 -5.67 6.60
CA LEU A 41 6.76 -5.23 7.93
C LEU A 41 7.44 -6.12 8.95
N GLY A 42 8.27 -5.55 9.81
CA GLY A 42 8.95 -6.23 10.89
C GLY A 42 8.34 -5.88 12.22
N LEU A 43 8.05 -6.86 13.08
CA LEU A 43 7.79 -6.66 14.49
C LEU A 43 9.12 -6.74 15.26
N GLN A 44 9.43 -5.72 16.05
CA GLN A 44 10.59 -5.71 16.93
C GLN A 44 10.34 -6.54 18.20
N GLY A 45 11.37 -7.27 18.66
CA GLY A 45 11.39 -7.94 19.96
C GLY A 45 11.64 -9.45 19.88
N PRO A 46 11.57 -10.16 21.02
CA PRO A 46 11.83 -11.61 21.09
C PRO A 46 10.87 -12.45 20.25
N GLU A 47 9.63 -11.97 20.08
CA GLU A 47 8.60 -12.56 19.21
C GLU A 47 8.64 -11.98 17.79
N GLY A 48 9.76 -11.35 17.43
CA GLY A 48 9.92 -10.63 16.19
C GLY A 48 9.65 -11.52 14.98
N ARG A 49 8.92 -10.94 14.02
CA ARG A 49 8.45 -11.61 12.81
C ARG A 49 8.51 -10.60 11.68
N TRP A 50 8.79 -11.09 10.47
CA TRP A 50 8.74 -10.31 9.25
C TRP A 50 7.62 -10.82 8.37
N TRP A 51 6.80 -9.90 7.88
CA TRP A 51 5.80 -10.13 6.86
C TRP A 51 6.23 -9.41 5.58
N ARG A 52 5.83 -9.97 4.44
CA ARG A 52 6.08 -9.39 3.12
C ARG A 52 4.79 -9.36 2.32
N GLY A 53 4.36 -8.17 1.94
CA GLY A 53 3.34 -7.95 0.92
C GLY A 53 3.99 -7.62 -0.41
N ARG A 54 3.45 -8.15 -1.50
CA ARG A 54 3.94 -7.88 -2.86
C ARG A 54 2.76 -7.64 -3.79
N TRP A 55 2.80 -6.54 -4.53
CA TRP A 55 1.78 -6.15 -5.50
C TRP A 55 2.42 -5.97 -6.86
N LEU A 56 1.84 -6.62 -7.88
CA LEU A 56 2.21 -6.44 -9.28
C LEU A 56 1.45 -5.25 -9.85
N GLU A 57 1.85 -4.78 -11.04
CA GLU A 57 1.16 -3.71 -11.77
C GLU A 57 -0.36 -3.92 -11.84
N LYS A 58 -0.81 -5.13 -12.18
CA LYS A 58 -2.25 -5.46 -12.23
C LYS A 58 -2.96 -5.26 -10.89
N ASP A 59 -2.28 -5.52 -9.79
CA ASP A 59 -2.84 -5.42 -8.44
C ASP A 59 -2.90 -3.94 -8.03
N ILE A 60 -1.87 -3.16 -8.38
CA ILE A 60 -1.80 -1.71 -8.17
C ILE A 60 -2.89 -0.99 -8.97
N LEU A 61 -3.06 -1.33 -10.24
CA LEU A 61 -4.13 -0.79 -11.07
C LEU A 61 -5.51 -1.14 -10.48
N HIS A 62 -5.68 -2.37 -10.02
CA HIS A 62 -6.92 -2.79 -9.36
C HIS A 62 -7.19 -2.01 -8.07
N LEU A 63 -6.18 -1.80 -7.22
CA LEU A 63 -6.29 -1.01 -5.99
C LEU A 63 -6.63 0.46 -6.27
N THR A 64 -5.93 1.07 -7.23
CA THR A 64 -6.14 2.46 -7.64
C THR A 64 -7.59 2.66 -8.10
N VAL A 65 -8.10 1.74 -8.93
CA VAL A 65 -9.48 1.78 -9.41
C VAL A 65 -10.47 1.55 -8.27
N CYS A 66 -10.25 0.55 -7.39
CA CYS A 66 -11.16 0.26 -6.29
C CYS A 66 -11.27 1.44 -5.30
N LEU A 67 -10.17 2.12 -4.98
CA LEU A 67 -10.18 3.28 -4.08
C LEU A 67 -10.79 4.51 -4.74
N PHE A 68 -10.54 4.71 -6.04
CA PHE A 68 -11.21 5.76 -6.80
C PHE A 68 -12.72 5.53 -6.85
N LEU A 69 -13.18 4.33 -7.21
CA LEU A 69 -14.62 4.01 -7.25
C LEU A 69 -15.27 4.09 -5.86
N SER A 70 -14.55 3.74 -4.79
CA SER A 70 -15.03 3.91 -3.42
C SER A 70 -15.21 5.39 -3.03
N GLN A 71 -14.38 6.29 -3.56
CA GLN A 71 -14.49 7.72 -3.29
C GLN A 71 -15.62 8.39 -4.10
N TYR A 72 -15.95 7.85 -5.28
CA TYR A 72 -16.95 8.42 -6.19
C TYR A 72 -18.30 7.68 -6.22
N ALA A 73 -18.52 6.64 -5.40
CA ALA A 73 -19.76 5.85 -5.34
C ALA A 73 -20.28 5.38 -6.72
N LEU A 74 -19.37 5.07 -7.65
CA LEU A 74 -19.71 4.65 -9.01
C LEU A 74 -19.64 3.12 -9.12
N THR A 75 -20.80 2.47 -9.04
CA THR A 75 -21.00 1.04 -9.30
C THR A 75 -20.93 0.74 -10.80
N ARG A 76 -19.75 0.81 -11.41
CA ARG A 76 -19.54 0.31 -12.78
C ARG A 76 -18.71 -0.98 -12.80
N PRO A 77 -19.08 -1.98 -13.62
CA PRO A 77 -18.45 -3.28 -13.61
C PRO A 77 -16.97 -3.22 -14.03
N LEU A 78 -16.14 -3.92 -13.25
CA LEU A 78 -14.68 -4.08 -13.35
C LEU A 78 -14.12 -4.41 -14.75
N LYS A 79 -14.94 -4.90 -15.68
CA LYS A 79 -14.51 -5.27 -17.04
C LYS A 79 -14.13 -4.07 -17.93
N ALA A 80 -14.50 -2.85 -17.58
CA ALA A 80 -14.22 -1.66 -18.40
C ALA A 80 -12.83 -1.04 -18.17
N TYR A 81 -12.16 -1.32 -17.04
CA TYR A 81 -10.88 -0.70 -16.70
C TYR A 81 -9.66 -1.44 -17.24
N GLN A 82 -9.84 -2.60 -17.88
CA GLN A 82 -8.75 -3.41 -18.43
C GLN A 82 -8.13 -2.83 -19.72
N GLY A 83 -8.49 -1.58 -20.09
CA GLY A 83 -8.00 -0.93 -21.31
C GLY A 83 -7.82 0.59 -21.22
N SER A 84 -8.15 1.22 -20.10
CA SER A 84 -7.81 2.63 -19.89
C SER A 84 -6.57 2.70 -19.03
N LYS A 85 -5.46 3.21 -19.59
CA LYS A 85 -4.39 3.79 -18.77
C LYS A 85 -5.10 4.62 -17.69
N ALA A 86 -5.01 4.20 -16.41
CA ALA A 86 -5.35 5.13 -15.35
C ALA A 86 -4.56 6.41 -15.67
N SER A 87 -5.24 7.56 -15.76
CA SER A 87 -4.57 8.81 -16.09
C SER A 87 -3.34 8.92 -15.18
N GLU A 88 -2.16 9.23 -15.74
CA GLU A 88 -0.90 9.28 -14.97
C GLU A 88 -1.06 10.12 -13.69
N VAL A 89 -1.84 11.21 -13.77
CA VAL A 89 -2.28 12.06 -12.66
C VAL A 89 -3.00 11.31 -11.52
N ILE A 90 -3.81 10.31 -11.84
CA ILE A 90 -4.51 9.48 -10.85
C ILE A 90 -3.53 8.53 -10.15
N LEU A 91 -2.56 7.98 -10.89
CA LEU A 91 -1.54 7.09 -10.33
C LEU A 91 -0.58 7.86 -9.42
N GLU A 92 -0.08 9.01 -9.87
CA GLU A 92 0.78 9.89 -9.08
C GLU A 92 0.04 10.39 -7.83
N GLY A 93 -1.16 10.95 -7.98
CA GLY A 93 -1.94 11.43 -6.84
C GLY A 93 -2.30 10.32 -5.84
N PHE A 94 -2.47 9.08 -6.31
CA PHE A 94 -2.66 7.93 -5.43
C PHE A 94 -1.37 7.56 -4.69
N ALA A 95 -0.24 7.49 -5.38
CA ALA A 95 1.07 7.21 -4.79
C ALA A 95 1.45 8.27 -3.75
N ASP A 96 1.27 9.55 -4.07
CA ASP A 96 1.53 10.68 -3.17
C ASP A 96 0.66 10.61 -1.92
N LYS A 97 -0.64 10.32 -2.09
CA LYS A 97 -1.57 10.19 -0.97
C LYS A 97 -1.22 9.00 -0.07
N LEU A 98 -0.81 7.87 -0.67
CA LEU A 98 -0.32 6.74 0.11
C LEU A 98 0.96 7.09 0.86
N ALA A 99 1.92 7.73 0.21
CA ALA A 99 3.18 8.15 0.86
C ALA A 99 2.88 9.08 2.04
N ASP A 100 2.00 10.07 1.84
CA ASP A 100 1.55 10.99 2.88
C ASP A 100 0.90 10.27 4.07
N ILE A 101 0.03 9.29 3.81
CA ILE A 101 -0.57 8.45 4.86
C ILE A 101 0.49 7.69 5.66
N ILE A 102 1.47 7.09 4.97
CA ILE A 102 2.52 6.32 5.63
C ILE A 102 3.37 7.24 6.51
N VAL A 103 3.83 8.36 5.96
CA VAL A 103 4.67 9.37 6.65
C VAL A 103 3.92 9.99 7.84
N LYS A 104 2.63 10.25 7.71
CA LYS A 104 1.78 10.77 8.81
C LYS A 104 1.48 9.74 9.89
N GLY A 105 1.92 8.48 9.72
CA GLY A 105 1.67 7.41 10.68
C GLY A 105 0.20 7.00 10.74
N GLN A 106 -0.58 7.25 9.68
CA GLN A 106 -2.00 6.90 9.59
C GLN A 106 -2.24 5.42 9.23
N LEU A 107 -1.22 4.59 9.45
CA LEU A 107 -1.31 3.15 9.26
C LEU A 107 -1.67 2.46 10.57
N SER A 108 -2.66 1.58 10.50
CA SER A 108 -3.05 0.72 11.61
C SER A 108 -2.75 -0.74 11.25
N ILE A 109 -2.13 -1.45 12.18
CA ILE A 109 -1.81 -2.87 12.03
C ILE A 109 -2.86 -3.69 12.79
N GLY A 110 -3.64 -4.47 12.07
CA GLY A 110 -4.67 -5.36 12.58
C GLY A 110 -4.29 -6.83 12.45
N ASN A 111 -4.94 -7.67 13.26
CA ASN A 111 -4.86 -9.13 13.17
C ASN A 111 -3.43 -9.71 13.19
N TRP A 112 -2.49 -9.03 13.85
CA TRP A 112 -1.13 -9.53 14.00
C TRP A 112 -1.10 -10.63 15.07
N SER A 113 -0.38 -11.72 14.79
CA SER A 113 -0.13 -12.81 15.73
C SER A 113 1.31 -13.29 15.56
N SER A 114 1.91 -13.79 16.64
CA SER A 114 3.25 -14.39 16.64
C SER A 114 3.25 -15.82 16.09
N GLU A 115 2.10 -16.40 15.79
CA GLU A 115 1.97 -17.71 15.16
C GLU A 115 2.55 -17.72 13.73
N ARG A 116 3.02 -18.89 13.28
CA ARG A 116 3.45 -19.05 11.88
C ARG A 116 2.25 -18.92 10.96
N ASP A 117 2.47 -18.28 9.81
CA ASP A 117 1.45 -18.04 8.78
C ASP A 117 0.27 -17.13 9.18
N ALA A 118 0.40 -16.43 10.31
CA ALA A 118 -0.56 -15.42 10.73
C ALA A 118 -0.72 -14.33 9.66
N LYS A 119 -1.95 -14.21 9.13
CA LYS A 119 -2.31 -13.17 8.17
C LYS A 119 -2.49 -11.84 8.88
N ILE A 120 -1.60 -10.91 8.55
CA ILE A 120 -1.65 -9.54 9.06
C ILE A 120 -2.44 -8.65 8.11
N ASN A 121 -3.22 -7.73 8.69
CA ASN A 121 -3.96 -6.73 7.93
C ASN A 121 -3.34 -5.36 8.18
N ILE A 122 -2.96 -4.67 7.11
CA ILE A 122 -2.56 -3.27 7.16
C ILE A 122 -3.75 -2.46 6.67
N SER A 123 -4.26 -1.58 7.54
CA SER A 123 -5.40 -0.72 7.24
C SER A 123 -4.98 0.73 7.31
N VAL A 124 -5.31 1.48 6.26
CA VAL A 124 -5.12 2.92 6.16
C VAL A 124 -6.27 3.63 6.88
N GLN A 125 -5.98 4.49 7.84
CA GLN A 125 -6.96 5.37 8.46
C GLN A 125 -6.92 6.73 7.76
N ALA A 126 -7.72 6.89 6.71
CA ALA A 126 -7.92 8.21 6.11
C ALA A 126 -8.80 9.05 7.05
N ASN A 127 -8.17 9.97 7.79
CA ASN A 127 -8.88 11.00 8.52
C ASN A 127 -9.39 12.03 7.51
N TYR A 128 -10.67 11.94 7.15
CA TYR A 128 -11.35 13.01 6.43
C TYR A 128 -11.66 14.13 7.43
N TYR A 129 -10.91 15.23 7.35
CA TYR A 129 -11.26 16.50 7.99
C TYR A 129 -12.24 17.27 7.11
#